data_AF-A0A383ATR0-F1
#
_entry.id   AF-A0A383ATR0-F1
#
_cell.length_a   1.000
_cell.length_b   1.000
_cell.length_c   1.000
_cell.angle_alpha   90.00
_cell.angle_beta   90.00
_cell.angle_gamma   90.00
#
_symmetry.space_group_name_H-M   'P 1'
#
loop_
_entity.id
_entity.type
_entity.pdbx_description
1 polymer ?
#
loop_
_entity_poly.entity_id
_entity_poly.type
_entity_poly.pdbx_seq_one_letter_code
_entity_poly.pdbx_strand_id
1 'polypeptide(L)' 'MISDNFEKLFEEAKKVREKAHVPYSQFKVGAAFLTEDNSIVAGCNVENAAYPQSQCAEAS' A
#
# COMPACT_ATOMS: atom_id res chain seq x y z
N MET A 1 -14.21 4.51 16.60
CA MET A 1 -14.28 3.13 16.05
C MET A 1 -13.60 3.14 14.68
N ILE A 2 -13.31 2.00 14.06
CA ILE A 2 -12.68 1.92 12.71
C ILE A 2 -13.29 2.91 11.69
N SER A 3 -14.58 3.26 11.86
CA SER A 3 -15.32 4.25 11.07
C SER A 3 -14.61 5.60 10.85
N ASP A 4 -14.03 6.23 11.87
CA ASP A 4 -13.71 7.66 11.77
C ASP A 4 -12.46 7.92 10.92
N ASN A 5 -11.59 6.92 10.81
CA ASN A 5 -10.37 6.97 10.01
C ASN A 5 -10.44 6.08 8.75
N PHE A 6 -11.55 5.36 8.54
CA PHE A 6 -11.66 4.42 7.44
C PHE A 6 -11.53 5.11 6.08
N GLU A 7 -12.29 6.19 5.84
CA GLU A 7 -12.19 6.95 4.59
C GLU A 7 -10.78 7.50 4.38
N LYS A 8 -10.13 7.98 5.45
CA LYS A 8 -8.77 8.53 5.35
C LYS A 8 -7.76 7.44 4.99
N LEU A 9 -7.82 6.28 5.65
CA LEU A 9 -6.97 5.12 5.34
C LEU A 9 -7.21 4.61 3.91
N PHE A 10 -8.47 4.52 3.50
CA PHE A 10 -8.82 4.05 2.16
C PHE A 10 -8.32 4.99 1.07
N GLU A 11 -8.44 6.31 1.26
CA GLU A 11 -7.92 7.30 0.33
C GLU A 11 -6.38 7.31 0.29
N GLU A 12 -5.69 7.16 1.43
CA GLU A 12 -4.23 7.02 1.43
C GLU A 12 -3.76 5.72 0.74
N ALA A 13 -4.44 4.60 0.97
CA ALA A 13 -4.16 3.34 0.27
C ALA A 13 -4.34 3.47 -1.25
N LYS A 14 -5.39 4.15 -1.71
CA LYS A 14 -5.62 4.45 -3.14
C LYS A 14 -4.53 5.36 -3.73
N LYS A 15 -4.13 6.40 -3.00
CA LYS A 15 -3.09 7.33 -3.46
C LYS A 15 -1.74 6.64 -3.61
N VAL A 16 -1.33 5.84 -2.63
CA VAL A 16 -0.04 5.14 -2.69
C VAL A 16 -0.03 4.04 -3.75
N ARG A 17 -1.17 3.36 -3.98
CA ARG A 17 -1.34 2.35 -5.04
C ARG A 17 -0.89 2.86 -6.41
N GLU A 18 -1.08 4.14 -6.72
CA GLU A 18 -0.67 4.70 -8.02
C GLU A 18 0.85 4.82 -8.19
N LYS A 19 1.63 4.65 -7.11
CA LYS A 19 3.10 4.60 -7.14
C LYS A 19 3.66 3.18 -7.30
N ALA A 20 2.80 2.15 -7.36
CA ALA A 20 3.23 0.77 -7.48
C ALA A 20 4.11 0.54 -8.72
N HIS A 21 5.27 -0.11 -8.52
CA HIS A 21 6.15 -0.53 -9.60
C HIS A 21 5.79 -1.96 -10.00
N VAL A 22 4.88 -2.11 -10.96
CA VAL A 22 4.28 -3.41 -11.33
C VAL A 22 4.42 -3.73 -12.82
N PRO A 23 5.62 -3.69 -13.41
CA PRO A 23 5.78 -3.88 -14.85
C PRO A 23 5.48 -5.32 -15.31
N TYR A 24 5.44 -6.31 -14.41
CA TYR A 24 5.27 -7.72 -14.76
C TYR A 24 3.81 -8.15 -14.65
N SER A 25 3.16 -7.98 -13.50
CA SER A 25 1.76 -8.39 -13.33
C SER A 25 0.74 -7.34 -13.79
N GLN A 26 1.13 -6.07 -13.87
CA GLN A 26 0.23 -4.93 -14.08
C GLN A 26 -0.85 -4.80 -12.99
N PHE A 27 -0.67 -5.45 -11.84
CA PHE A 27 -1.65 -5.46 -10.76
C PHE A 27 -1.19 -4.58 -9.60
N LYS A 28 -1.78 -3.38 -9.50
CA LYS A 28 -1.45 -2.39 -8.48
C LYS A 28 -2.16 -2.68 -7.15
N VAL A 29 -1.40 -2.74 -6.05
CA VAL A 29 -1.90 -2.88 -4.68
C VAL A 29 -1.36 -1.74 -3.82
N GLY A 30 -2.21 -1.18 -2.98
CA GLY A 30 -1.83 -0.19 -1.97
C GLY A 30 -2.43 -0.57 -0.62
N ALA A 31 -1.68 -0.33 0.45
CA ALA A 31 -2.06 -0.58 1.83
C ALA A 31 -1.80 0.67 2.67
N ALA A 32 -2.62 0.89 3.69
CA ALA A 32 -2.43 1.97 4.66
C ALA A 32 -2.77 1.47 6.06
N PHE A 33 -1.97 1.87 7.04
CA PHE A 33 -2.10 1.49 8.44
C PHE A 33 -2.16 2.73 9.32
N LEU A 34 -3.04 2.70 10.32
CA LEU A 34 -3.09 3.67 11.40
C LEU A 34 -2.21 3.16 12.55
N THR A 35 -1.26 3.98 12.99
CA THR A 35 -0.37 3.68 14.11
C THR A 35 -0.98 4.12 15.44
N GLU A 36 -0.37 3.70 16.55
CA GLU A 36 -0.81 4.08 17.91
C GLU A 36 -0.69 5.60 18.17
N ASP A 37 0.20 6.31 17.48
CA ASP A 37 0.36 7.76 17.57
C ASP A 37 -0.57 8.55 16.62
N ASN A 38 -1.56 7.88 16.01
CA ASN A 38 -2.50 8.42 15.02
C ASN A 38 -1.86 8.90 13.70
N SER A 39 -0.63 8.49 13.41
CA SER A 39 -0.04 8.69 12.09
C SER A 39 -0.52 7.61 11.10
N ILE A 40 -0.45 7.91 9.80
CA ILE A 40 -0.79 6.96 8.74
C ILE A 40 0.49 6.63 7.98
N VAL A 41 0.79 5.34 7.91
CA VAL A 41 1.84 4.80 7.03
C VAL A 41 1.16 4.09 5.87
N ALA A 42 1.70 4.24 4.66
CA ALA A 42 1.11 3.67 3.46
C ALA A 42 2.18 3.18 2.50
N GLY A 43 1.94 2.01 1.90
CA GLY A 43 2.86 1.31 1.02
C GLY A 43 2.16 0.74 -0.21
N CYS A 44 2.93 0.44 -1.25
CA CYS A 44 2.44 -0.17 -2.49
C CYS A 44 3.36 -1.29 -2.93
N ASN A 45 2.84 -2.26 -3.69
CA ASN A 45 3.68 -3.37 -4.15
C ASN A 45 4.76 -2.90 -5.15
N VAL A 46 5.92 -3.53 -5.04
CA VAL A 46 7.10 -3.29 -5.89
C VAL A 46 7.58 -4.63 -6.41
N GLU A 47 7.49 -4.82 -7.72
CA GLU A 47 7.90 -6.06 -8.35
C GLU A 47 9.37 -6.04 -8.75
N ASN A 48 9.90 -7.25 -8.93
CA ASN A 48 11.25 -7.46 -9.42
C ASN A 48 11.25 -8.54 -10.51
N ALA A 49 12.21 -8.45 -11.46
CA ALA A 49 12.41 -9.48 -12.48
C ALA A 49 12.64 -10.86 -11.87
N ALA A 50 13.35 -10.93 -10.74
CA ALA A 50 13.38 -12.10 -9.89
C ALA A 50 12.13 -12.12 -9.01
N TYR A 51 11.07 -12.82 -9.45
CA TYR A 51 9.75 -12.80 -8.81
C TYR A 51 9.77 -13.06 -7.28
N PRO A 52 10.64 -13.92 -6.72
CA PRO A 52 10.76 -14.09 -5.26
C PRO A 52 11.30 -12.87 -4.49
N GLN A 53 11.71 -11.80 -5.18
CA GLN A 53 12.17 -10.53 -4.59
C GLN A 53 11.13 -9.41 -4.73
N SER A 54 9.97 -9.69 -5.31
CA SER A 54 8.84 -8.77 -5.28
C SER A 54 8.36 -8.56 -3.85
N GLN A 55 8.03 -7.33 -3.50
CA GLN A 55 7.52 -6.96 -2.19
C GLN A 55 6.05 -6.56 -2.28
N CYS A 56 5.25 -7.08 -1.37
CA CYS A 56 3.82 -6.74 -1.28
C CYS A 56 3.62 -5.38 -0.60
N ALA A 57 2.44 -4.78 -0.80
CA ALA A 57 2.14 -3.43 -0.32
C ALA A 57 2.17 -3.31 1.21
N GLU A 58 1.81 -4.39 1.91
CA GLU A 58 1.69 -4.49 3.36
C GLU A 58 3.05 -4.46 4.08
N ALA A 59 4.13 -4.77 3.35
CA ALA A 59 5.48 -4.87 3.88
C ALA A 59 6.40 -3.74 3.36
N SER A 60 5.84 -2.69 2.76
CA SER A 60 6.54 -1.55 2.17
C SER A 60 6.52 -0.30 3.06
#